data_AF-A0A9D1XYT3-F1
#
_entry.id   AF-A0A9D1XYT3-F1
#
_cell.length_a   1.000
_cell.length_b   1.000
_cell.length_c   1.000
_cell.angle_alpha   90.00
_cell.angle_beta   90.00
_cell.angle_gamma   90.00
#
_symmetry.space_group_name_H-M   'P 1'
#
loop_
_entity.id
_entity.type
_entity.pdbx_description
1 polymer ?
#
loop_
_entity_poly.entity_id
_entity_poly.type
_entity_poly.pdbx_seq_one_letter_code
_entity_poly.pdbx_strand_id
1 'polypeptide(L)'
;MTRGSSAHCGNGSSRPCLAVEAAYRGDVQLLKQAVMLDPLTGAVCTPPQIWQMVDEMLIAEEKWLTQYKDEIAKAKARWDEAKRNGRLLPTNDGYMGAARLHTKTVDEMKANREAATKNASEADKAKKD
;
A
#
# COMPACT_ATOMS: atom_id res chain seq x y z
N MET A 1 16.27 -5.51 -30.14
CA MET A 1 15.44 -6.51 -29.42
C MET A 1 14.36 -5.80 -28.63
N THR A 2 13.21 -5.59 -29.25
CA THR A 2 11.98 -5.13 -28.63
C THR A 2 11.42 -6.26 -27.77
N ARG A 3 11.52 -6.15 -26.44
CA ARG A 3 10.78 -7.05 -25.54
C ARG A 3 9.32 -6.60 -25.55
N GLY A 4 8.55 -7.20 -26.46
CA GLY A 4 7.11 -7.11 -26.48
C GLY A 4 6.50 -7.73 -25.22
N SER A 5 5.33 -7.21 -24.86
CA SER A 5 4.48 -7.63 -23.76
C SER A 5 4.22 -9.14 -23.75
N SER A 6 4.89 -9.89 -22.86
CA SER A 6 4.40 -11.13 -22.22
C SER A 6 5.50 -11.73 -21.35
N ALA A 7 5.41 -11.58 -20.03
CA ALA A 7 6.12 -12.43 -19.06
C ALA A 7 5.57 -12.19 -17.65
N HIS A 8 4.26 -12.41 -17.47
CA HIS A 8 3.81 -12.88 -16.17
C HIS A 8 4.36 -14.32 -16.04
N CYS A 9 5.01 -14.61 -14.90
CA CYS A 9 5.61 -15.88 -14.46
C CYS A 9 7.11 -16.12 -14.77
N GLY A 10 7.95 -15.68 -13.82
CA GLY A 10 9.17 -16.38 -13.41
C GLY A 10 9.12 -16.55 -11.89
N ASN A 11 9.11 -17.79 -11.42
CA ASN A 11 8.78 -18.21 -10.06
C ASN A 11 9.56 -17.49 -8.95
N GLY A 12 8.85 -16.92 -7.97
CA GLY A 12 9.35 -16.67 -6.60
C GLY A 12 9.37 -15.22 -6.10
N SER A 13 9.85 -14.24 -6.87
CA SER A 13 10.16 -12.91 -6.33
C SER A 13 10.29 -11.82 -7.41
N SER A 14 9.27 -11.67 -8.25
CA SER A 14 9.31 -10.80 -9.44
C SER A 14 9.10 -9.30 -9.16
N ARG A 15 8.65 -8.91 -7.97
CA ARG A 15 8.37 -7.50 -7.61
C ARG A 15 9.64 -6.67 -7.28
N PRO A 16 10.60 -7.16 -6.46
CA PRO A 16 11.82 -6.40 -6.19
C PRO A 16 12.69 -6.23 -7.44
N CYS A 17 12.78 -7.24 -8.32
CA CYS A 17 13.52 -7.11 -9.57
C CYS A 17 12.96 -6.03 -10.49
N LEU A 18 11.63 -5.86 -10.56
CA LEU A 18 11.03 -4.79 -11.36
C LEU A 18 11.28 -3.41 -10.76
N ALA A 19 11.20 -3.26 -9.44
CA ALA A 19 11.50 -2.00 -8.77
C ALA A 19 12.99 -1.63 -8.88
N VAL A 20 13.89 -2.60 -8.73
CA VAL A 20 15.34 -2.41 -8.90
C VAL A 20 15.69 -2.08 -10.35
N GLU A 21 15.07 -2.78 -11.32
CA GLU A 21 15.26 -2.48 -12.73
C GLU A 21 14.74 -1.07 -13.09
N ALA A 22 13.59 -0.68 -12.52
CA ALA A 22 13.06 0.68 -12.68
C ALA A 22 14.03 1.72 -12.11
N ALA A 23 14.58 1.48 -10.91
CA ALA A 23 15.55 2.37 -10.28
C ALA A 23 16.86 2.49 -11.07
N TYR A 24 17.33 1.38 -11.65
CA TYR A 24 18.54 1.35 -12.47
C TYR A 24 18.33 2.07 -13.82
N ARG A 25 17.19 1.86 -14.47
CA ARG A 25 16.86 2.48 -15.76
C ARG A 25 16.34 3.91 -15.66
N GLY A 26 15.87 4.35 -14.50
CA GLY A 26 15.16 5.62 -14.33
C GLY A 26 13.78 5.62 -15.00
N ASP A 27 13.16 4.45 -15.22
CA ASP A 27 11.88 4.34 -15.93
C ASP A 27 10.68 4.39 -14.96
N VAL A 28 9.91 5.48 -15.02
CA VAL A 28 8.72 5.70 -14.17
C VAL A 28 7.54 4.82 -14.57
N GLN A 29 7.43 4.38 -15.82
CA GLN A 29 6.36 3.44 -16.22
C GLN A 29 6.60 2.08 -15.58
N LEU A 30 7.85 1.62 -15.59
CA LEU A 30 8.22 0.38 -14.91
C LEU A 30 8.03 0.50 -13.39
N LEU A 31 8.31 1.66 -12.80
CA LEU A 31 8.05 1.94 -11.38
C LEU A 31 6.55 1.84 -11.06
N LYS A 32 5.69 2.48 -11.86
CA LYS A 32 4.23 2.42 -11.69
C LYS A 32 3.68 1.00 -11.83
N GLN A 33 4.23 0.21 -12.74
CA GLN A 33 3.89 -1.21 -12.89
C GLN A 33 4.34 -2.04 -11.67
N ALA A 34 5.56 -1.80 -11.17
CA ALA A 34 6.07 -2.48 -9.98
C ALA A 34 5.20 -2.21 -8.75
N VAL A 35 4.79 -0.94 -8.56
CA VAL A 35 3.85 -0.57 -7.49
C VAL A 35 2.51 -1.25 -7.69
N MET A 36 1.93 -1.24 -8.90
CA MET A 36 0.65 -1.91 -9.17
C MET A 36 0.64 -3.41 -8.86
N LEU A 37 1.77 -4.08 -9.02
CA LEU A 37 1.89 -5.51 -8.70
C LEU A 37 2.02 -5.78 -7.20
N ASP A 38 2.29 -4.78 -6.36
CA ASP A 38 2.36 -4.96 -4.93
C ASP A 38 0.96 -5.32 -4.35
N PRO A 39 0.84 -6.44 -3.63
CA PRO A 39 -0.46 -6.96 -3.19
C PRO A 39 -1.21 -6.03 -2.23
N LEU A 40 -0.52 -5.16 -1.47
CA LEU A 40 -1.19 -4.22 -0.58
C LEU A 40 -1.74 -3.03 -1.36
N THR A 41 -0.95 -2.48 -2.27
CA THR A 41 -1.42 -1.35 -3.09
C THR A 41 -2.46 -1.79 -4.12
N GLY A 42 -2.31 -2.96 -4.75
CA GLY A 42 -3.30 -3.49 -5.69
C GLY A 42 -4.62 -3.91 -5.04
N ALA A 43 -4.63 -4.20 -3.73
CA ALA A 43 -5.84 -4.52 -2.99
C ALA A 43 -6.62 -3.27 -2.53
N VAL A 44 -5.93 -2.15 -2.31
CA VAL A 44 -6.52 -0.93 -1.71
C VAL A 44 -6.72 0.19 -2.73
N CYS A 45 -5.81 0.33 -3.68
CA CYS A 45 -5.74 1.47 -4.59
C CYS A 45 -6.13 1.08 -6.02
N THR A 46 -6.82 2.00 -6.70
CA THR A 46 -7.09 1.91 -8.14
C THR A 46 -5.89 2.42 -8.96
N PRO A 47 -5.74 2.04 -10.24
CA PRO A 47 -4.61 2.49 -11.07
C PRO A 47 -4.39 4.02 -11.10
N PRO A 48 -5.43 4.88 -11.21
CA PRO A 48 -5.24 6.33 -11.14
C PRO A 48 -4.73 6.81 -9.78
N GLN A 49 -5.17 6.19 -8.67
CA GLN A 49 -4.68 6.51 -7.33
C GLN A 49 -3.20 6.13 -7.17
N ILE A 50 -2.80 4.97 -7.72
CA ILE A 50 -1.41 4.53 -7.72
C ILE A 50 -0.53 5.51 -8.49
N TRP A 51 -0.98 6.00 -9.64
CA TRP A 51 -0.20 6.96 -10.43
C TRP A 51 0.00 8.29 -9.71
N GLN A 52 -1.06 8.80 -9.06
CA GLN A 52 -0.97 10.01 -8.26
C GLN A 52 -0.03 9.81 -7.06
N MET A 53 -0.13 8.68 -6.36
CA MET A 53 0.74 8.34 -5.24
C MET A 53 2.22 8.27 -5.65
N VAL A 54 2.53 7.63 -6.78
CA VAL A 54 3.92 7.56 -7.28
C VAL A 54 4.43 8.94 -7.68
N ASP A 55 3.61 9.76 -8.33
CA ASP A 55 4.00 11.14 -8.69
C ASP A 55 4.27 11.98 -7.42
N GLU A 56 3.47 11.83 -6.36
CA GLU A 56 3.70 12.48 -5.07
C GLU A 56 5.01 12.04 -4.41
N MET A 57 5.28 10.72 -4.38
CA MET A 57 6.52 10.16 -3.83
C MET A 57 7.76 10.67 -4.57
N LEU A 58 7.72 10.73 -5.91
CA LEU A 58 8.83 11.24 -6.72
C LEU A 58 9.11 12.71 -6.41
N ILE A 59 8.07 13.52 -6.21
CA ILE A 59 8.22 14.93 -5.84
C ILE A 59 8.80 15.08 -4.43
N ALA A 60 8.32 14.28 -3.47
CA ALA A 60 8.80 14.32 -2.08
C ALA A 60 10.27 13.88 -1.95
N GLU A 61 10.69 12.90 -2.75
CA GLU A 61 12.04 12.32 -2.71
C GLU A 61 13.02 12.94 -3.74
N GLU A 62 12.67 14.09 -4.34
CA GLU A 62 13.46 14.74 -5.40
C GLU A 62 14.95 14.93 -5.03
N LYS A 63 15.22 15.21 -3.75
CA LYS A 63 16.59 15.39 -3.23
C LYS A 63 17.46 14.13 -3.39
N TRP A 64 16.85 12.95 -3.31
CA TRP A 64 17.53 11.66 -3.29
C TRP A 64 17.48 10.96 -4.66
N LEU A 65 16.39 11.15 -5.41
CA LEU A 65 16.11 10.49 -6.68
C LEU A 65 16.62 11.29 -7.89
N THR A 66 17.92 11.58 -7.90
CA THR A 66 18.55 12.39 -8.96
C THR A 66 18.47 11.77 -10.36
N GLN A 67 18.28 10.46 -10.46
CA GLN A 67 18.09 9.73 -11.71
C GLN A 67 16.70 9.95 -12.35
N TYR A 68 15.74 10.48 -11.58
CA TYR A 68 14.37 10.74 -12.04
C TYR A 68 14.08 12.23 -12.29
N LYS A 69 15.08 13.10 -12.34
CA LYS A 69 14.91 14.57 -12.41
C LYS A 69 13.91 15.03 -13.48
N ASP A 70 14.02 14.50 -14.69
CA ASP A 70 13.15 14.88 -15.80
C ASP A 70 11.70 14.45 -15.55
N GLU A 71 11.50 13.27 -14.96
CA GLU A 71 10.18 12.75 -14.62
C GLU A 71 9.59 13.46 -13.40
N ILE A 72 10.41 13.89 -12.44
CA ILE A 72 9.98 14.70 -11.30
C ILE A 72 9.47 16.06 -11.78
N ALA A 73 10.15 16.69 -12.74
CA ALA A 73 9.69 17.95 -13.33
C ALA A 73 8.31 17.79 -14.02
N LYS A 74 8.12 16.69 -14.78
CA LYS A 74 6.83 16.35 -15.39
C LYS A 74 5.76 16.03 -14.34
N ALA A 75 6.12 15.32 -13.27
CA ALA A 75 5.21 15.01 -12.17
C ALA A 75 4.72 16.29 -11.48
N LYS A 76 5.60 17.26 -11.19
CA LYS A 76 5.22 18.57 -10.64
C LYS A 76 4.24 19.31 -11.56
N ALA A 77 4.51 19.37 -12.86
CA ALA A 77 3.62 20.01 -13.82
C ALA A 77 2.22 19.37 -13.83
N ARG A 78 2.15 18.04 -13.87
CA ARG A 78 0.87 17.30 -13.79
C ARG A 78 0.15 17.54 -12.47
N TRP A 79 0.88 17.62 -11.37
CA TRP A 79 0.32 17.87 -10.04
C TRP A 79 -0.28 19.27 -9.92
N ASP A 80 0.42 20.28 -10.43
CA ASP A 80 -0.06 21.66 -10.46
C ASP A 80 -1.28 21.81 -11.38
N GLU A 81 -1.29 21.15 -12.54
CA GLU A 81 -2.44 21.09 -13.43
C GLU A 81 -3.64 20.39 -12.75
N ALA A 82 -3.41 19.25 -12.09
CA ALA A 82 -4.45 18.51 -11.39
C ALA A 82 -5.05 19.32 -10.23
N LYS A 83 -4.22 20.10 -9.51
CA LYS A 83 -4.68 21.05 -8.48
C LYS A 83 -5.54 22.16 -9.08
N ARG A 84 -5.10 22.77 -10.18
CA ARG A 84 -5.85 23.86 -10.86
C ARG A 84 -7.20 23.37 -11.38
N ASN A 85 -7.25 22.15 -11.91
CA ASN A 85 -8.45 21.57 -12.49
C ASN A 85 -9.34 20.83 -11.47
N GLY A 86 -8.94 20.80 -10.18
CA GLY A 86 -9.68 20.10 -9.13
C GLY A 86 -9.79 18.58 -9.34
N ARG A 87 -8.89 17.98 -10.13
CA ARG A 87 -8.90 16.55 -10.48
C ARG A 87 -8.08 15.69 -9.51
N LEU A 88 -7.45 16.31 -8.52
CA LEU A 88 -6.67 15.58 -7.52
C LEU A 88 -7.58 14.63 -6.75
N LEU A 89 -7.23 13.34 -6.73
CA LEU A 89 -7.95 12.35 -5.96
C LEU A 89 -7.71 12.63 -4.47
N PRO A 90 -8.75 12.66 -3.64
CA PRO A 90 -8.60 12.95 -2.22
C PRO A 90 -7.86 11.82 -1.52
N THR A 91 -6.86 12.18 -0.72
CA THR A 91 -6.21 11.26 0.23
C THR A 91 -7.10 11.10 1.45
N ASN A 92 -7.32 9.88 1.92
CA ASN A 92 -8.14 9.63 3.10
C ASN A 92 -7.28 9.71 4.37
N ASP A 93 -7.21 10.91 4.98
CA ASP A 93 -6.42 11.16 6.19
C ASP A 93 -6.92 10.37 7.42
N GLY A 94 -8.17 9.91 7.41
CA GLY A 94 -8.77 9.08 8.46
C GLY A 94 -8.63 7.58 8.22
N TYR A 95 -7.91 7.15 7.18
CA TYR A 95 -7.81 5.73 6.83
C TYR A 95 -6.94 4.97 7.84
N MET A 96 -7.61 4.24 8.73
CA MET A 96 -6.98 3.43 9.76
C MET A 96 -6.49 2.06 9.26
N GLY A 97 -6.63 1.73 7.97
CA GLY A 97 -6.17 0.46 7.38
C GLY A 97 -7.22 -0.67 7.44
N ALA A 98 -7.30 -1.47 6.38
CA ALA A 98 -8.32 -2.52 6.20
C ALA A 98 -8.23 -3.72 7.19
N ALA A 99 -7.10 -3.91 7.87
CA ALA A 99 -6.82 -5.10 8.69
C ALA A 99 -6.41 -4.78 10.13
N ARG A 100 -6.80 -3.63 10.69
CA ARG A 100 -6.59 -3.35 12.12
C ARG A 100 -7.74 -3.93 12.94
N LEU A 101 -7.41 -4.95 13.73
CA LEU A 101 -8.26 -5.37 14.84
C LEU A 101 -8.28 -4.27 15.90
N HIS A 102 -9.45 -4.04 16.52
CA HIS A 102 -9.59 -3.14 17.67
C HIS A 102 -8.55 -3.50 18.73
N THR A 103 -7.67 -2.55 19.06
CA THR A 103 -6.73 -2.72 20.15
C THR A 103 -7.52 -2.73 21.45
N LYS A 104 -7.70 -3.93 22.01
CA LYS A 104 -8.45 -4.11 23.25
C LYS A 104 -7.88 -3.21 24.34
N THR A 105 -8.74 -2.49 25.03
CA THR A 105 -8.36 -1.73 26.22
C THR A 105 -8.09 -2.67 27.40
N VAL A 106 -7.42 -2.17 28.44
CA VAL A 106 -7.16 -2.95 29.66
C VAL A 106 -8.45 -3.39 30.33
N ASP A 107 -9.48 -2.55 30.29
CA ASP A 107 -10.79 -2.86 30.87
C ASP A 107 -11.54 -3.91 30.03
N GLU A 108 -11.47 -3.85 28.71
CA GLU A 108 -11.99 -4.89 27.83
C GLU A 108 -11.25 -6.23 28.02
N MET A 109 -9.94 -6.20 28.29
CA MET A 109 -9.17 -7.41 28.65
C MET A 109 -9.60 -8.00 30.00
N LYS A 110 -9.89 -7.17 31.01
CA LYS A 110 -10.40 -7.62 32.31
C LYS A 110 -11.79 -8.24 32.19
N ALA A 111 -12.72 -7.57 31.50
CA ALA A 111 -14.06 -8.09 31.27
C ALA A 111 -14.04 -9.41 30.50
N ASN A 112 -13.16 -9.54 29.49
CA ASN A 112 -12.97 -10.80 28.76
C ASN A 112 -12.42 -11.91 29.66
N ARG A 113 -11.48 -11.60 30.56
CA ARG A 113 -10.94 -12.55 31.53
C ARG A 113 -12.01 -13.04 32.50
N GLU A 114 -12.86 -12.15 33.00
CA GLU A 114 -13.97 -12.51 33.89
C GLU A 114 -15.00 -13.40 33.19
N ALA A 115 -15.36 -13.06 31.94
CA ALA A 115 -16.23 -13.90 31.11
C ALA A 115 -15.62 -15.28 30.82
N ALA A 116 -14.32 -15.34 30.50
CA ALA A 116 -13.62 -16.59 30.28
C ALA A 116 -13.58 -17.46 31.55
N THR A 117 -13.38 -16.84 32.71
CA THR A 117 -13.39 -17.54 34.01
C THR A 117 -14.77 -18.10 34.34
N LYS A 118 -15.84 -17.34 34.09
CA LYS A 118 -17.23 -17.81 34.26
C LYS A 118 -17.53 -18.99 33.34
N ASN A 119 -17.23 -18.86 32.04
CA ASN A 119 -17.46 -19.92 31.05
C ASN A 119 -16.68 -21.21 31.40
N ALA A 120 -15.44 -21.09 31.86
CA ALA A 120 -14.65 -22.24 32.30
C ALA A 120 -15.30 -22.92 33.52
N SER A 121 -15.76 -22.15 34.50
CA SER A 121 -16.42 -22.70 35.71
C SER A 121 -17.79 -23.34 35.43
N GLU A 122 -18.52 -22.87 34.42
CA GLU A 122 -19.80 -23.46 33.99
C GLU A 122 -19.57 -24.77 33.22
N ALA A 123 -18.55 -24.80 32.35
CA ALA A 123 -18.15 -26.01 31.63
C ALA A 123 -17.70 -27.14 32.58
N ASP A 124 -17.01 -26.81 33.68
CA ASP A 124 -16.56 -27.78 34.69
C ASP A 124 -17.71 -28.35 35.53
N LYS A 125 -18.81 -27.59 35.68
CA LYS A 125 -20.02 -28.03 36.39
C LYS A 125 -20.90 -28.90 35.50
N ALA A 126 -21.08 -28.53 34.24
CA ALA A 126 -21.87 -29.30 33.26
C ALA A 126 -21.27 -30.66 32.92
N LYS A 127 -19.99 -30.91 33.26
CA LYS A 127 -19.30 -32.20 33.06
C LYS A 127 -19.44 -33.17 34.24
N LYS A 128 -20.01 -32.72 35.37
CA LYS A 128 -20.14 -33.48 36.61
C LYS A 128 -21.55 -34.01 36.87
N ASP A 129 -22.49 -33.73 35.97
CA ASP A 129 -23.81 -34.37 35.87
C ASP A 129 -23.78 -35.48 34.80
#